data_AF-A0A659UI71-F1
#
_entry.id   AF-A0A659UI71-F1
#
_cell.length_a   1.000
_cell.length_b   1.000
_cell.length_c   1.000
_cell.angle_alpha   90.00
_cell.angle_beta   90.00
_cell.angle_gamma   90.00
#
_symmetry.space_group_name_H-M   'P 1'
#
loop_
_entity.id
_entity.type
_entity.pdbx_description
1 polymer ?
#
loop_
_entity_poly.entity_id
_entity_poly.type
_entity_poly.pdbx_seq_one_letter_code
_entity_poly.pdbx_strand_id
1 'polypeptide(L)'
;EHGPDFILICRPADLLDKVLALELGAADVVESPLNVRELAARVGGLLSRRGRGTQELIVLENATVDLRSAIVMHRSGTQEQLSPGQVALLRLFLASPRKV
;
A
#
# COMPACT_ATOMS: atom_id res chain seq x y z
N GLU A 1 15.73 -4.06 0.83
CA GLU A 1 14.33 -4.48 1.01
C GLU A 1 13.97 -4.22 2.46
N HIS A 2 12.90 -3.48 2.73
CA HIS A 2 12.37 -3.39 4.09
C HIS A 2 11.60 -4.69 4.36
N GLY A 3 11.89 -5.35 5.48
CA GLY A 3 11.19 -6.57 5.89
C GLY A 3 9.69 -6.36 6.05
N PRO A 4 8.91 -7.44 6.24
CA PRO A 4 7.48 -7.32 6.45
C PRO A 4 7.18 -6.51 7.71
N ASP A 5 6.19 -5.64 7.63
CA ASP A 5 5.75 -4.86 8.76
C ASP A 5 5.00 -5.72 9.78
N PHE A 6 5.29 -5.52 11.06
CA PHE A 6 4.68 -6.26 12.15
C PHE A 6 4.14 -5.31 13.22
N ILE A 7 3.14 -5.78 13.97
CA ILE A 7 2.61 -5.10 15.16
C ILE A 7 2.91 -5.99 16.35
N LEU A 8 3.51 -5.43 17.39
CA LEU A 8 3.76 -6.15 18.64
C LEU A 8 2.56 -6.02 19.57
N ILE A 9 1.96 -7.15 19.98
CA ILE A 9 0.93 -7.18 21.02
C ILE A 9 1.54 -7.80 22.28
N CYS A 10 1.55 -7.05 23.39
CA CYS A 10 2.21 -7.48 24.62
C CYS A 10 1.36 -7.17 25.86
N ARG A 11 1.60 -7.87 26.98
CA ARG A 11 1.11 -7.46 28.31
C ARG A 11 1.80 -6.14 28.73
N PRO A 12 1.36 -5.44 29.79
CA PRO A 12 1.88 -4.11 30.13
C PRO A 12 3.40 -4.09 30.05
N ALA A 13 3.90 -3.35 29.07
CA ALA A 13 5.30 -3.32 28.72
C ALA A 13 5.88 -2.01 29.24
N ASP A 14 7.07 -2.07 29.84
CA ASP A 14 7.75 -0.85 30.23
C ASP A 14 7.99 0.01 28.99
N LEU A 15 8.08 1.33 29.18
CA LEU A 15 8.31 2.29 28.11
C LEU A 15 9.52 1.88 27.25
N LEU A 16 10.55 1.33 27.88
CA LEU A 16 11.77 0.85 27.22
C LEU A 16 11.49 -0.22 26.16
N ASP A 17 10.64 -1.21 26.47
CA ASP A 17 10.32 -2.31 25.55
C ASP A 17 9.53 -1.82 24.33
N LYS A 18 8.61 -0.87 24.55
CA LYS A 18 7.84 -0.23 23.47
C LYS A 18 8.75 0.54 22.52
N VAL A 19 9.68 1.33 23.08
CA VAL A 19 10.65 2.09 22.28
C VAL A 19 11.53 1.13 21.50
N LEU A 20 12.08 0.10 22.14
CA LEU A 20 12.95 -0.87 21.47
C LEU A 20 12.24 -1.58 20.31
N ALA A 21 10.98 -2.00 20.50
CA ALA A 21 10.22 -2.65 19.45
C ALA A 21 10.01 -1.74 18.23
N LEU A 22 9.74 -0.45 18.44
CA LEU A 22 9.61 0.53 17.36
C LEU A 22 10.94 0.79 16.64
N GLU A 23 12.05 0.92 17.38
CA GLU A 23 13.40 1.05 16.81
C GLU A 23 13.81 -0.18 15.98
N LEU A 24 13.33 -1.37 16.36
CA LEU A 24 13.52 -2.62 15.61
C LEU A 24 12.60 -2.74 14.38
N GLY A 25 11.76 -1.74 14.10
CA GLY A 25 10.91 -1.68 12.91
C GLY A 25 9.48 -2.15 13.11
N ALA A 26 8.98 -2.24 14.34
CA ALA A 26 7.56 -2.45 14.57
C ALA A 26 6.74 -1.29 13.98
N ALA A 27 5.66 -1.61 13.27
CA ALA A 27 4.75 -0.62 12.71
C ALA A 27 3.81 -0.01 13.77
N ASP A 28 3.53 -0.75 14.85
CA ASP A 28 2.80 -0.31 16.05
C ASP A 28 3.10 -1.27 17.22
N VAL A 29 2.90 -0.82 18.45
CA VAL A 29 2.98 -1.64 19.68
C VAL A 29 1.71 -1.44 20.49
N VAL A 30 0.97 -2.52 20.75
CA VAL A 30 -0.35 -2.49 21.39
C VAL A 30 -0.33 -3.31 22.68
N GLU A 31 -0.79 -2.71 23.76
CA GLU A 31 -0.91 -3.40 25.05
C GLU A 31 -2.19 -4.25 25.14
N SER A 32 -2.07 -5.38 25.80
CA SER A 32 -3.16 -6.28 26.19
C SER A 32 -3.48 -6.09 27.68
N PRO A 33 -4.76 -6.09 28.08
CA PRO A 33 -5.95 -6.38 27.26
C PRO A 33 -6.32 -5.23 26.31
N LEU A 34 -6.67 -5.58 25.07
CA LEU A 34 -6.97 -4.62 24.00
C LEU A 34 -8.43 -4.69 23.54
N ASN A 35 -8.91 -3.60 22.94
CA ASN A 35 -10.15 -3.60 22.20
C ASN A 35 -9.90 -4.01 20.74
N VAL A 36 -10.56 -5.08 20.27
CA VAL A 36 -10.38 -5.59 18.90
C VAL A 36 -10.77 -4.56 17.84
N ARG A 37 -11.75 -3.69 18.10
CA ARG A 37 -12.14 -2.63 17.16
C ARG A 37 -11.06 -1.56 17.04
N GLU A 38 -10.40 -1.23 18.15
CA GLU A 38 -9.28 -0.30 18.13
C GLU A 38 -8.09 -0.87 17.34
N LEU A 39 -7.75 -2.14 17.58
CA LEU A 39 -6.70 -2.82 16.82
C LEU A 39 -7.02 -2.83 15.31
N ALA A 40 -8.27 -3.13 14.94
CA ALA A 40 -8.70 -3.10 13.55
C ALA A 40 -8.55 -1.70 12.92
N ALA A 41 -8.91 -0.64 13.66
CA ALA A 41 -8.74 0.74 13.20
C ALA A 41 -7.25 1.12 13.02
N ARG A 42 -6.37 0.70 13.94
CA ARG A 42 -4.92 0.93 13.87
C ARG A 42 -4.30 0.23 12.66
N VAL A 43 -4.63 -1.04 12.46
CA VAL A 43 -4.21 -1.81 11.27
C VAL A 43 -4.71 -1.13 9.99
N GLY A 44 -5.99 -0.72 9.95
CA GLY A 44 -6.55 0.00 8.81
C GLY A 44 -5.83 1.32 8.51
N GLY A 45 -5.47 2.08 9.54
CA GLY A 45 -4.68 3.32 9.40
C GLY A 45 -3.28 3.08 8.84
N LEU A 46 -2.60 2.01 9.28
CA LEU A 46 -1.29 1.62 8.75
C LEU A 46 -1.38 1.21 7.27
N LEU A 47 -2.36 0.37 6.92
CA LEU A 47 -2.58 -0.06 5.54
C LEU A 47 -2.98 1.10 4.63
N SER A 48 -3.79 2.04 5.11
CA SER A 48 -4.17 3.23 4.34
C SER A 48 -2.97 4.12 4.02
N ARG A 49 -2.02 4.28 4.95
CA ARG A 49 -0.76 5.00 4.71
C ARG A 49 0.13 4.27 3.69
N ARG A 50 0.11 2.93 3.64
CA ARG A 50 0.82 2.13 2.62
C ARG A 50 0.17 2.20 1.25
N GLY A 51 -1.16 2.16 1.19
CA GLY A 51 -1.94 2.32 -0.05
C GLY A 51 -1.84 3.72 -0.66
N ARG A 52 -1.32 4.70 0.10
CA ARG A 52 -0.91 6.02 -0.37
C ARG A 52 0.52 6.07 -0.92
N GLY A 53 1.14 4.92 -1.22
CA GLY A 53 2.28 4.92 -2.13
C GLY A 53 1.86 5.66 -3.40
N THR A 54 2.61 6.70 -3.78
CA THR A 54 2.28 7.62 -4.89
C THR A 54 1.66 6.82 -6.03
N GLN A 55 0.37 7.08 -6.29
CA GLN A 55 -0.33 6.39 -7.37
C GLN A 55 0.50 6.60 -8.64
N GLU A 56 0.75 5.53 -9.38
CA GLU A 56 1.47 5.63 -10.65
C GLU A 56 0.44 5.84 -11.76
N LEU A 57 -0.17 7.03 -11.74
CA LEU A 57 -1.25 7.40 -12.64
C LEU A 57 -0.70 7.84 -13.99
N ILE A 58 -1.21 7.22 -15.05
CA ILE A 58 -1.03 7.65 -16.43
C ILE A 58 -2.37 8.14 -16.93
N VAL A 59 -2.41 9.37 -17.39
CA VAL A 59 -3.58 9.93 -18.05
C VAL A 59 -3.45 9.65 -19.55
N LEU A 60 -4.40 8.88 -20.07
CA LEU A 60 -4.64 8.69 -21.50
C LEU A 60 -5.87 9.53 -21.89
N GLU A 61 -6.10 9.70 -23.20
CA GLU A 61 -7.20 10.52 -23.69
C GLU A 61 -8.58 10.08 -23.15
N ASN A 62 -8.82 8.77 -23.09
CA ASN A 62 -10.12 8.20 -22.74
C ASN A 62 -10.13 7.42 -21.41
N ALA A 63 -9.00 7.39 -20.69
CA ALA A 63 -8.86 6.62 -19.46
C ALA A 63 -7.71 7.13 -18.59
N THR A 64 -7.74 6.80 -17.30
CA THR A 64 -6.60 6.92 -16.39
C THR A 64 -6.17 5.53 -15.95
N VAL A 65 -4.89 5.21 -16.06
CA VAL A 65 -4.33 3.93 -15.63
C VAL A 65 -3.57 4.13 -14.35
N ASP A 66 -3.89 3.38 -13.29
CA ASP A 66 -3.03 3.27 -12.12
C ASP A 66 -2.17 2.00 -12.26
N LEU A 67 -0.90 2.17 -12.62
CA LEU A 67 0.03 1.05 -12.83
C LEU A 67 0.35 0.30 -11.53
N ARG A 68 0.12 0.91 -10.36
CA ARG A 68 0.37 0.27 -9.07
C ARG A 68 -0.76 -0.67 -8.70
N SER A 69 -2.01 -0.24 -8.88
CA SER A 69 -3.19 -1.10 -8.65
C SER A 69 -3.57 -1.95 -9.86
N ALA A 70 -2.92 -1.73 -11.01
CA ALA A 70 -3.17 -2.40 -12.28
C ALA A 70 -4.63 -2.22 -12.75
N ILE A 71 -5.18 -1.02 -12.57
CA ILE A 71 -6.57 -0.69 -12.94
C ILE A 71 -6.59 0.41 -14.00
N VAL A 72 -7.42 0.22 -15.02
CA VAL A 72 -7.81 1.26 -15.98
C VAL A 72 -9.17 1.82 -15.59
N MET A 73 -9.27 3.13 -15.44
CA MET A 73 -10.49 3.87 -15.16
C MET A 73 -10.91 4.63 -16.43
N HIS A 74 -11.95 4.16 -17.11
CA HIS A 74 -12.43 4.79 -18.34
C HIS A 74 -13.31 6.01 -18.03
N ARG A 75 -13.35 6.98 -18.95
CA ARG A 75 -14.24 8.15 -18.84
C ARG A 75 -15.72 7.79 -18.81
N SER A 76 -16.10 6.63 -19.37
CA SER A 76 -17.44 6.04 -19.29
C SER A 76 -17.86 5.64 -17.86
N GLY A 77 -16.91 5.62 -16.91
CA GLY A 77 -17.12 5.17 -15.53
C GLY A 77 -16.82 3.68 -15.32
N THR A 78 -16.50 2.92 -16.37
CA THR A 78 -16.12 1.51 -16.25
C THR A 78 -14.67 1.36 -15.79
N GLN A 79 -14.39 0.28 -15.06
CA GLN A 79 -13.04 -0.09 -14.64
C GLN A 79 -12.65 -1.46 -15.19
N GLU A 80 -11.39 -1.60 -15.57
CA GLU A 80 -10.82 -2.86 -16.06
C GLU A 80 -9.52 -3.19 -15.31
N GLN A 81 -9.37 -4.45 -14.91
CA GLN A 81 -8.14 -4.94 -14.29
C GLN A 81 -7.15 -5.38 -15.38
N LEU A 82 -5.92 -4.88 -15.30
CA LEU A 82 -4.82 -5.28 -16.16
C LEU A 82 -4.17 -6.57 -15.64
N SER A 83 -3.89 -7.48 -16.55
CA SER A 83 -2.99 -8.62 -16.31
C SER A 83 -1.53 -8.15 -16.14
N PRO A 84 -0.67 -8.98 -15.51
CA PRO A 84 0.75 -8.66 -15.37
C PRO A 84 1.44 -8.34 -16.70
N GLY A 85 1.08 -9.07 -17.78
CA GLY A 85 1.61 -8.83 -19.12
C GLY A 85 1.22 -7.47 -19.70
N GLN A 86 -0.04 -7.04 -19.50
CA GLN A 86 -0.50 -5.71 -19.95
C GLN A 86 0.19 -4.58 -19.17
N VAL A 87 0.40 -4.74 -17.85
CA VAL A 87 1.17 -3.78 -17.06
C VAL A 87 2.61 -3.68 -17.55
N ALA A 88 3.27 -4.83 -17.79
CA ALA A 88 4.63 -4.86 -18.32
C ALA A 88 4.74 -4.19 -19.71
N LEU A 89 3.78 -4.46 -20.59
CA LEU A 89 3.73 -3.86 -21.93
C LEU A 89 3.51 -2.34 -21.87
N LEU A 90 2.60 -1.86 -21.02
CA LEU A 90 2.40 -0.43 -20.81
C LEU A 90 3.67 0.25 -20.30
N ARG A 91 4.36 -0.35 -19.32
CA ARG A 91 5.65 0.15 -18.84
C ARG A 91 6.68 0.26 -19.95
N LEU A 92 6.74 -0.73 -20.85
CA LEU A 92 7.64 -0.69 -22.00
C LEU A 92 7.33 0.48 -22.95
N PHE A 93 6.06 0.67 -23.30
CA PHE A 93 5.66 1.79 -24.17
C PHE A 93 5.93 3.16 -23.54
N LEU A 94 5.75 3.29 -22.22
CA LEU A 94 6.04 4.52 -21.49
C LEU A 94 7.53 4.81 -21.38
N ALA A 95 8.36 3.77 -21.31
CA ALA A 95 9.81 3.91 -21.30
C ALA A 95 10.38 4.38 -22.65
N SER A 96 9.65 4.20 -23.76
CA SER A 96 10.06 4.67 -25.09
C SER A 96 8.87 5.17 -25.92
N PRO A 97 8.31 6.35 -25.58
CA PRO A 97 7.14 6.88 -26.28
C PRO A 97 7.42 7.13 -27.77
N ARG A 98 6.43 6.81 -28.62
CA ARG A 98 6.46 7.01 -30.09
C ARG A 98 7.51 6.18 -30.83
N LYS A 99 8.05 5.13 -30.19
CA LYS A 99 8.90 4.12 -30.84
C LYS A 99 8.17 2.78 -30.81
N VAL A 100 8.00 2.20 -31.99
CA VAL A 100 7.48 0.84 -32.21
C VAL A 100 8.32 0.22 -33.32
#